data_AF-A0A9W7HZ24-F1
#
_entry.id   AF-A0A9W7HZ24-F1
#
_cell.length_a   1.000
_cell.length_b   1.000
_cell.length_c   1.000
_cell.angle_alpha   90.00
_cell.angle_beta   90.00
_cell.angle_gamma   90.00
#
_symmetry.space_group_name_H-M   'P 1'
#
loop_
_entity.id
_entity.type
_entity.pdbx_description
1 polymer ?
#
loop_
_entity_poly.entity_id
_entity_poly.type
_entity_poly.pdbx_seq_one_letter_code
_entity_poly.pdbx_strand_id
1 'polypeptide(L)'
;MPIRIMLLLLLMSIIPPKSAGEFEQWCIADEQTPDDELQAAMDWACGSGGADCGMIQANRACYFPNTMTNHASYAFNDYFQKLKHKGGSCNFRGAAIITELDPSYNNCRYEFIP
;
A
#
# COMPACT_ATOMS: atom_id res chain seq x y z
N MET A 1 -45.18 10.19 -19.22
CA MET A 1 -44.13 10.93 -18.48
C MET A 1 -43.68 10.29 -17.15
N PRO A 2 -44.46 9.52 -16.36
CA PRO A 2 -43.94 9.00 -15.07
C PRO A 2 -43.03 7.77 -15.21
N ILE A 3 -43.30 6.88 -16.18
CA ILE A 3 -42.57 5.61 -16.34
C ILE A 3 -41.11 5.82 -16.80
N ARG A 4 -40.86 6.81 -17.68
CA ARG A 4 -39.49 7.14 -18.14
C ARG A 4 -38.62 7.76 -17.05
N ILE A 5 -39.21 8.49 -16.10
CA ILE A 5 -38.50 9.06 -14.95
C ILE A 5 -38.19 7.96 -13.93
N MET A 6 -39.12 7.02 -13.72
CA MET A 6 -38.93 5.89 -12.80
C MET A 6 -37.83 4.92 -13.25
N LEU A 7 -37.70 4.70 -14.57
CA LEU A 7 -36.60 3.91 -15.17
C LEU A 7 -35.22 4.59 -15.02
N LEU A 8 -35.14 5.92 -15.03
CA LEU A 8 -33.90 6.66 -14.81
C LEU A 8 -33.46 6.66 -13.35
N LEU A 9 -34.41 6.68 -12.41
CA LEU A 9 -34.13 6.60 -10.97
C LEU A 9 -33.64 5.21 -10.54
N LEU A 10 -34.14 4.14 -11.16
CA LEU A 10 -33.67 2.77 -10.91
C LEU A 10 -32.23 2.52 -11.37
N LEU A 11 -31.73 3.27 -12.36
CA LEU A 11 -30.36 3.15 -12.87
C LEU A 11 -29.32 3.82 -11.96
N MET A 12 -29.73 4.79 -11.12
CA MET A 12 -28.83 5.48 -10.18
C MET A 12 -28.54 4.67 -8.91
N SER A 13 -29.31 3.62 -8.62
CA SER A 13 -29.17 2.81 -7.39
C SER A 13 -28.12 1.70 -7.47
N ILE A 14 -27.45 1.54 -8.62
CA ILE A 14 -26.49 0.44 -8.86
C ILE A 14 -25.05 0.87 -8.57
N ILE A 15 -24.80 2.18 -8.46
CA ILE A 15 -23.47 2.69 -8.09
C ILE A 15 -23.45 2.75 -6.55
N PRO A 16 -22.74 1.86 -5.84
CA PRO A 16 -22.52 2.06 -4.42
C PRO A 16 -21.90 3.45 -4.25
N PRO A 17 -22.39 4.29 -3.32
CA PRO A 17 -21.73 5.55 -3.05
C PRO A 17 -20.29 5.23 -2.70
N LYS A 18 -19.33 5.69 -3.51
CA LYS A 18 -17.93 5.71 -3.11
C LYS A 18 -17.92 6.60 -1.86
N SER A 19 -17.84 5.95 -0.69
CA SER A 19 -17.97 6.62 0.59
C SER A 19 -17.03 7.81 0.58
N ALA A 20 -17.54 9.00 0.92
CA ALA A 20 -16.71 10.18 1.13
C ALA A 20 -15.82 9.89 2.35
N GLY A 21 -14.67 9.25 2.13
CA GLY A 21 -13.78 8.80 3.20
C GLY A 21 -12.84 7.63 2.87
N GLU A 22 -12.78 7.13 1.63
CA GLU A 22 -11.70 6.21 1.23
C GLU A 22 -10.44 7.04 0.93
N PHE A 23 -9.64 7.30 1.95
CA PHE A 23 -8.36 7.97 1.82
C PHE A 23 -7.36 7.04 1.13
N GLU A 24 -6.50 7.60 0.27
CA GLU A 24 -5.37 6.84 -0.27
C GLU A 24 -4.45 6.49 0.90
N GLN A 25 -4.15 5.20 1.04
CA GLN A 25 -3.40 4.67 2.18
C GLN A 25 -2.24 3.84 1.68
N TRP A 26 -1.07 4.09 2.25
CA TRP A 26 0.16 3.34 2.05
C TRP A 26 0.58 2.69 3.37
N CYS A 27 1.34 1.60 3.26
CA CYS A 27 1.95 0.94 4.41
C CYS A 27 3.45 1.22 4.40
N ILE A 28 3.96 1.89 5.43
CA ILE A 28 5.39 2.22 5.57
C ILE A 28 5.96 1.59 6.83
N ALA A 29 7.29 1.45 6.89
CA ALA A 29 7.95 0.97 8.09
C ALA A 29 7.78 1.99 9.22
N ASP A 30 7.63 1.50 10.45
CA ASP A 30 7.72 2.34 11.64
C ASP A 30 9.19 2.64 11.95
N GLU A 31 9.56 3.92 11.92
CA GLU A 31 10.92 4.39 12.19
C GLU A 31 11.43 4.06 13.61
N GLN A 32 10.52 3.71 14.53
CA GLN A 32 10.87 3.29 15.89
C GLN A 32 11.23 1.80 15.98
N THR A 33 10.99 1.02 14.92
CA THR A 33 11.28 -0.41 14.90
C THR A 33 12.77 -0.67 14.67
N PRO A 34 13.42 -1.55 15.47
CA PRO A 34 14.81 -1.94 15.25
C PRO A 34 15.08 -2.51 13.85
N ASP A 35 16.25 -2.23 13.29
CA ASP A 35 16.63 -2.63 11.93
C ASP A 35 16.59 -4.16 11.71
N ASP A 36 16.90 -4.97 12.73
CA ASP A 36 16.85 -6.43 12.64
C ASP A 36 15.41 -6.96 12.56
N GLU A 37 14.47 -6.33 13.25
CA GLU A 37 13.04 -6.62 13.13
C GLU A 37 12.49 -6.17 11.77
N LEU A 38 12.89 -4.99 11.29
CA LEU A 38 12.55 -4.50 9.96
C LEU A 38 13.08 -5.41 8.86
N GLN A 39 14.33 -5.86 8.95
CA GLN A 39 14.93 -6.79 8.01
C GLN A 39 14.17 -8.11 7.97
N ALA A 40 13.85 -8.71 9.12
CA ALA A 40 13.11 -9.97 9.17
C ALA A 40 11.69 -9.84 8.57
N ALA A 41 11.01 -8.72 8.85
CA ALA A 41 9.70 -8.44 8.27
C ALA A 41 9.78 -8.18 6.76
N MET A 42 10.80 -7.45 6.29
CA MET A 42 11.04 -7.19 4.87
C MET A 42 11.37 -8.48 4.13
N ASP A 43 12.23 -9.35 4.67
CA ASP A 43 12.57 -10.65 4.10
C ASP A 43 11.33 -11.52 3.92
N TRP A 44 10.45 -11.53 4.91
CA TRP A 44 9.16 -12.22 4.79
C TRP A 44 8.29 -11.58 3.70
N ALA A 45 8.18 -10.25 3.66
CA ALA A 45 7.37 -9.54 2.67
C ALA A 45 7.83 -9.88 1.23
N CYS A 46 9.13 -9.78 0.96
CA CYS A 46 9.74 -10.08 -0.32
C CYS A 46 9.71 -11.58 -0.68
N GLY A 47 9.70 -12.45 0.33
CA GLY A 47 9.63 -13.89 0.17
C GLY A 47 8.18 -14.39 0.15
N SER A 48 7.75 -14.99 1.26
CA SER A 48 6.42 -15.62 1.37
C SER A 48 5.25 -14.64 1.29
N GLY A 49 5.48 -13.36 1.61
CA GLY A 49 4.46 -12.31 1.49
C GLY A 49 4.15 -11.94 0.03
N GLY A 50 5.06 -12.20 -0.90
CA GLY A 50 4.85 -11.96 -2.33
C GLY A 50 5.00 -10.50 -2.77
N ALA A 51 5.68 -9.66 -1.98
CA ALA A 51 6.07 -8.32 -2.39
C ALA A 51 7.13 -8.37 -3.52
N ASP A 52 7.06 -7.46 -4.47
CA ASP A 52 8.11 -7.24 -5.47
C ASP A 52 9.16 -6.26 -4.93
N CYS A 53 10.25 -6.83 -4.42
CA CYS A 53 11.38 -6.08 -3.89
C CYS A 53 12.47 -5.79 -4.94
N GLY A 54 12.14 -5.86 -6.23
CA GLY A 54 13.08 -5.54 -7.31
C GLY A 54 13.52 -4.08 -7.32
N MET A 55 12.65 -3.15 -6.91
CA MET A 55 12.92 -1.71 -6.99
C MET A 55 13.83 -1.17 -5.89
N ILE A 56 14.02 -1.93 -4.80
CA ILE A 56 14.95 -1.60 -3.70
C ILE A 56 16.34 -2.20 -3.90
N GLN A 57 16.61 -2.87 -5.02
CA GLN A 57 17.94 -3.42 -5.32
C GLN A 57 18.90 -2.33 -5.78
N ALA A 58 20.21 -2.56 -5.66
CA ALA A 58 21.23 -1.64 -6.14
C ALA A 58 20.99 -1.22 -7.61
N ASN A 59 21.18 0.07 -7.89
CA ASN A 59 20.92 0.73 -9.19
C ASN A 59 19.44 0.80 -9.59
N ARG A 60 18.49 0.58 -8.67
CA ARG A 60 17.07 0.74 -8.92
C ARG A 60 16.53 2.00 -8.25
N ALA A 61 15.32 2.40 -8.65
CA ALA A 61 14.79 3.72 -8.35
C ALA A 61 14.52 3.96 -6.85
N CYS A 62 14.29 2.91 -6.06
CA CYS A 62 14.02 2.96 -4.63
C CYS A 62 15.19 2.47 -3.77
N TYR A 63 16.40 2.36 -4.35
CA TYR A 63 17.58 1.98 -3.58
C TYR A 63 18.05 3.09 -2.64
N PHE A 64 17.95 4.35 -3.06
CA PHE A 64 18.35 5.50 -2.26
C PHE A 64 17.13 6.22 -1.68
N PRO A 65 17.17 6.65 -0.41
CA PRO A 65 18.26 6.46 0.55
C PRO A 65 18.44 4.98 0.94
N ASN A 66 19.70 4.55 1.06
CA ASN A 66 20.07 3.17 1.32
C ASN A 66 20.02 2.89 2.83
N THR A 67 18.80 2.79 3.36
CA THR A 67 18.51 2.49 4.76
C THR A 67 17.52 1.34 4.86
N MET A 68 17.54 0.64 5.99
CA MET A 68 16.61 -0.45 6.24
C MET A 68 15.15 0.02 6.19
N THR A 69 14.85 1.12 6.87
CA THR A 69 13.51 1.72 6.92
C THR A 69 12.96 2.05 5.54
N ASN A 70 13.76 2.60 4.63
CA ASN A 70 13.29 2.97 3.30
C ASN A 70 13.06 1.76 2.40
N HIS A 71 13.90 0.73 2.49
CA HIS A 71 13.72 -0.51 1.75
C HIS A 71 12.51 -1.29 2.28
N ALA A 72 12.38 -1.41 3.60
CA ALA A 72 11.25 -2.07 4.26
C ALA A 72 9.93 -1.36 3.95
N SER A 73 9.89 -0.03 4.00
CA SER A 73 8.69 0.75 3.64
C SER A 73 8.19 0.42 2.24
N TYR A 74 9.10 0.34 1.26
CA TYR A 74 8.71 0.00 -0.11
C TYR A 74 8.14 -1.42 -0.20
N ALA A 75 8.82 -2.40 0.41
CA ALA A 75 8.37 -3.80 0.43
C ALA A 75 7.01 -3.96 1.12
N PHE A 76 6.81 -3.27 2.25
CA PHE A 76 5.56 -3.29 3.01
C PHE A 76 4.41 -2.71 2.23
N ASN A 77 4.64 -1.59 1.53
CA ASN A 77 3.61 -1.00 0.69
C ASN A 77 3.23 -1.92 -0.48
N ASP A 78 4.21 -2.45 -1.20
CA ASP A 78 3.95 -3.34 -2.34
C ASP A 78 3.13 -4.58 -1.90
N TYR A 79 3.50 -5.22 -0.79
CA TYR A 79 2.70 -6.28 -0.16
C TYR A 79 1.28 -5.80 0.15
N PHE A 80 1.16 -4.67 0.85
CA PHE A 80 -0.10 -4.16 1.36
C PHE A 80 -1.07 -3.86 0.22
N GLN A 81 -0.63 -3.15 -0.83
CA GLN A 81 -1.49 -2.84 -1.96
C GLN A 81 -1.97 -4.09 -2.70
N LYS A 82 -1.10 -5.08 -2.89
CA LYS A 82 -1.43 -6.32 -3.60
C LYS A 82 -2.40 -7.22 -2.83
N LEU A 83 -2.36 -7.17 -1.49
CA LEU A 83 -3.04 -8.15 -0.64
C LEU A 83 -4.10 -7.58 0.30
N LYS A 84 -4.24 -6.25 0.47
CA LYS A 84 -5.25 -5.65 1.36
C LYS A 84 -6.68 -6.11 1.06
N HIS A 85 -7.02 -6.29 -0.21
CA HIS A 85 -8.33 -6.80 -0.66
C HIS A 85 -8.49 -8.32 -0.50
N LYS A 86 -7.43 -9.02 -0.09
CA LYS A 86 -7.36 -10.46 0.15
C LYS A 86 -7.04 -10.80 1.62
N GLY A 87 -7.16 -9.82 2.52
CA GLY A 87 -6.91 -9.99 3.95
C GLY A 87 -5.47 -9.74 4.40
N GLY A 88 -4.58 -9.30 3.50
CA GLY A 88 -3.29 -8.73 3.88
C GLY A 88 -3.47 -7.47 4.73
N SER A 89 -2.56 -7.23 5.67
CA SER A 89 -2.62 -6.06 6.55
C SER A 89 -1.27 -5.39 6.69
N CYS A 90 -1.28 -4.08 7.00
CA CYS A 90 -0.10 -3.33 7.38
C CYS A 90 0.21 -3.55 8.87
N ASN A 91 0.56 -4.79 9.24
CA ASN A 91 0.85 -5.12 10.63
C ASN A 91 2.33 -5.51 10.80
N PHE A 92 2.88 -6.42 9.99
CA PHE A 92 4.31 -6.82 10.05
C PHE A 92 4.86 -7.01 11.49
N ARG A 93 4.04 -7.54 12.41
CA ARG A 93 4.34 -7.70 13.85
C ARG A 93 4.55 -6.39 14.62
N GLY A 94 3.91 -5.30 14.18
CA GLY A 94 4.08 -3.95 14.71
C GLY A 94 5.13 -3.11 13.97
N ALA A 95 5.84 -3.69 12.99
CA ALA A 95 6.94 -3.02 12.30
C ALA A 95 6.52 -1.99 11.24
N ALA A 96 5.21 -1.79 11.05
CA ALA A 96 4.67 -0.95 9.98
C ALA A 96 3.46 -0.16 10.44
N ILE A 97 3.25 0.99 9.78
CA ILE A 97 2.15 1.92 10.01
C ILE A 97 1.47 2.31 8.71
N ILE A 98 0.17 2.60 8.79
CA ILE A 98 -0.57 3.21 7.68
C ILE A 98 -0.30 4.72 7.67
N THR A 99 -0.08 5.26 6.47
CA THR A 99 -0.01 6.69 6.20
C THR A 99 -0.97 7.07 5.08
N GLU A 100 -1.55 8.27 5.18
CA GLU A 100 -2.34 8.90 4.11
C GLU A 100 -1.52 9.92 3.30
N LEU A 101 -0.23 10.06 3.64
CA LEU A 101 0.73 10.86 2.89
C LEU A 101 1.48 9.95 1.92
N ASP A 102 1.40 10.24 0.62
CA ASP A 102 2.15 9.55 -0.43
C ASP A 102 3.65 9.58 -0.09
N PRO A 103 4.27 8.42 0.22
CA PRO A 103 5.68 8.35 0.57
C PRO A 103 6.61 8.34 -0.65
N SER A 104 6.08 8.52 -1.87
CA SER A 104 6.86 8.61 -3.10
C SER A 104 7.80 9.81 -3.09
N TYR A 105 9.02 9.62 -3.60
CA TYR A 105 10.01 10.68 -3.72
C TYR A 105 10.91 10.45 -4.93
N ASN A 106 11.39 11.52 -5.55
CA ASN A 106 12.22 11.48 -6.76
C ASN A 106 11.63 10.53 -7.82
N ASN A 107 12.34 9.43 -8.12
CA ASN A 107 11.92 8.40 -9.06
C ASN A 107 11.43 7.12 -8.37
N CYS A 108 11.46 7.06 -7.05
CA CYS A 108 10.86 5.98 -6.27
C CYS A 108 9.36 6.24 -6.12
N ARG A 109 8.55 5.34 -6.67
CA ARG A 109 7.08 5.45 -6.67
C ARG A 109 6.48 4.34 -5.83
N TYR A 110 5.71 4.72 -4.83
CA TYR A 110 4.92 3.80 -4.02
C TYR A 110 3.57 3.61 -4.68
N GLU A 111 3.25 2.37 -5.05
CA GLU A 111 1.97 2.08 -5.68
C GLU A 111 0.80 2.34 -4.71
N PHE A 112 -0.33 2.76 -5.27
CA PHE A 112 -1.62 2.75 -4.60
C PHE A 112 -2.59 1.99 -5.49
N ILE A 113 -3.15 0.89 -4.99
CA ILE A 113 -4.16 0.08 -5.68
C ILE A 113 -5.50 0.37 -5.01
N PRO A 114 -6.44 1.05 -5.67
CA PRO A 114 -7.78 1.29 -5.11
C PRO A 114 -8.47 0.00 -4.68
#